data_AF-U3AGK0-F1
#
_entry.id   AF-U3AGK0-F1
#
_cell.length_a   1.000
_cell.length_b   1.000
_cell.length_c   1.000
_cell.angle_alpha   90.00
_cell.angle_beta   90.00
_cell.angle_gamma   90.00
#
_symmetry.space_group_name_H-M   'P 1'
#
loop_
_entity.id
_entity.type
_entity.pdbx_description
1 polymer ?
#
loop_
_entity_poly.entity_id
_entity_poly.type
_entity_poly.pdbx_seq_one_letter_code
_entity_poly.pdbx_strand_id
1 'polypeptide(L)'
;MRKQLYCGLLLFTGIAPALANDKEVTFTATPQQCVALHKGQTCYQDIVFQWKTPLEGRFCLLQSDNATPLTCWQGQLKQQYQYSFSNDKTTKFRLINQETAQALAEVKVVVTWVYKAPKQSQSGWRLF
;
A
#
# COMPACT_ATOMS: atom_id res chain seq x y z
N MET A 1 22.63 72.62 -0.32
CA MET A 1 22.95 71.28 -0.87
C MET A 1 22.18 70.24 -0.07
N ARG A 2 21.30 69.49 -0.72
CA ARG A 2 20.34 68.54 -0.13
C ARG A 2 21.02 67.17 0.00
N LYS A 3 21.20 66.65 1.23
CA LYS A 3 21.55 65.24 1.46
C LYS A 3 20.41 64.56 2.22
N GLN A 4 19.57 63.88 1.44
CA GLN A 4 18.61 62.89 1.92
C GLN A 4 19.40 61.67 2.37
N LEU A 5 19.42 61.39 3.68
CA LEU A 5 19.89 60.11 4.21
C LEU A 5 18.66 59.22 4.40
N TYR A 6 18.45 58.33 3.43
CA TYR A 6 17.48 57.24 3.52
C TYR A 6 17.94 56.28 4.62
N CYS A 7 17.22 56.28 5.75
CA CYS A 7 17.36 55.26 6.78
C CYS A 7 16.62 54.01 6.28
N GLY A 8 17.38 53.00 5.87
CA GLY A 8 16.85 51.73 5.35
C GLY A 8 15.95 51.05 6.38
N LEU A 9 14.68 50.86 6.02
CA LEU A 9 13.71 50.10 6.78
C LEU A 9 14.10 48.61 6.71
N LEU A 10 14.69 48.09 7.78
CA LEU A 10 14.95 46.65 7.95
C LEU A 10 13.63 45.92 8.17
N LEU A 11 13.08 45.34 7.10
CA LEU A 11 11.98 44.37 7.18
C LEU A 11 12.52 43.06 7.77
N PHE A 12 12.28 42.86 9.06
CA PHE A 12 12.45 41.56 9.72
C PHE A 12 11.39 40.60 9.15
N THR A 13 11.75 39.84 8.12
CA THR A 13 10.96 38.70 7.65
C THR A 13 11.05 37.58 8.68
N GLY A 14 10.01 37.39 9.48
CA GLY A 14 9.90 36.26 10.41
C GLY A 14 9.86 34.95 9.64
N ILE A 15 10.92 34.14 9.77
CA ILE A 15 10.93 32.75 9.30
C ILE A 15 10.24 31.93 10.41
N ALA A 16 8.99 31.55 10.19
CA ALA A 16 8.33 30.58 11.04
C ALA A 16 8.92 29.18 10.77
N PRO A 17 9.37 28.42 11.78
CA PRO A 17 9.75 27.03 11.59
C PRO A 17 8.51 26.21 11.24
N ALA A 18 8.54 25.54 10.08
CA ALA A 18 7.51 24.57 9.72
C ALA A 18 7.66 23.34 10.63
N LEU A 19 6.71 23.14 11.55
CA LEU A 19 6.60 21.89 12.30
C LEU A 19 6.10 20.81 11.32
N ALA A 20 6.99 19.89 10.93
CA ALA A 20 6.64 18.72 10.15
C ALA A 20 5.63 17.88 10.95
N ASN A 21 4.40 17.79 10.45
CA ASN A 21 3.33 17.01 11.06
C ASN A 21 3.58 15.54 10.74
N ASP A 22 4.09 14.79 11.71
CA ASP A 22 4.51 13.38 11.63
C ASP A 22 3.32 12.38 11.54
N LYS A 23 2.29 12.76 10.78
CA LYS A 23 1.02 12.04 10.63
C LYS A 23 0.86 11.41 9.24
N GLU A 24 1.95 11.22 8.51
CA GLU A 24 1.88 10.59 7.20
C GLU A 24 1.90 9.05 7.35
N VAL A 25 0.72 8.45 7.38
CA VAL A 25 0.57 6.99 7.38
C VAL A 25 0.79 6.48 5.95
N THR A 26 1.95 5.85 5.72
CA THR A 26 2.20 5.12 4.47
C THR A 26 1.80 3.67 4.63
N PHE A 27 1.18 3.07 3.62
CA PHE A 27 0.86 1.64 3.60
C PHE A 27 0.92 1.11 2.17
N THR A 28 1.74 0.09 1.95
CA THR A 28 1.99 -0.50 0.63
C THR A 28 1.95 -2.02 0.69
N ALA A 29 1.71 -2.64 -0.47
CA ALA A 29 1.80 -4.08 -0.68
C ALA A 29 2.63 -4.30 -1.94
N THR A 30 3.62 -5.20 -1.88
CA THR A 30 4.48 -5.51 -3.01
C THR A 30 4.56 -7.02 -3.21
N PRO A 31 4.15 -7.54 -4.40
CA PRO A 31 3.41 -6.86 -5.47
C PRO A 31 1.95 -6.54 -5.09
N GLN A 32 1.28 -5.66 -5.85
CA GLN A 32 -0.17 -5.40 -5.72
C GLN A 32 -1.03 -6.24 -6.67
N GLN A 33 -0.40 -7.14 -7.45
CA GLN A 33 -1.06 -7.99 -8.42
C GLN A 33 -0.66 -9.45 -8.21
N CYS A 34 -1.62 -10.35 -8.41
CA CYS A 34 -1.45 -11.79 -8.41
C CYS A 34 -2.02 -12.34 -9.72
N VAL A 35 -1.22 -13.03 -10.52
CA VAL A 35 -1.63 -13.51 -11.85
C VAL A 35 -1.89 -15.02 -11.82
N ALA A 36 -3.14 -15.43 -12.04
CA ALA A 36 -3.54 -16.82 -12.24
C ALA A 36 -3.49 -17.22 -13.72
N LEU A 37 -3.38 -18.52 -14.01
CA LEU A 37 -3.43 -19.02 -15.40
C LEU A 37 -4.85 -19.03 -15.95
N HIS A 38 -5.83 -19.40 -15.13
CA HIS A 38 -7.22 -19.49 -15.54
C HIS A 38 -8.11 -18.63 -14.67
N LYS A 39 -9.22 -18.15 -15.25
CA LYS A 39 -10.25 -17.44 -14.50
C LYS A 39 -10.82 -18.37 -13.41
N GLY A 40 -10.92 -17.87 -12.19
CA GLY A 40 -11.44 -18.61 -11.04
C GLY A 40 -10.46 -19.60 -10.41
N GLN A 41 -9.23 -19.68 -10.92
CA GLN A 41 -8.17 -20.44 -10.25
C GLN A 41 -7.60 -19.62 -9.08
N THR A 42 -7.34 -20.29 -7.95
CA THR A 42 -6.63 -19.67 -6.82
C THR A 42 -5.26 -19.17 -7.28
N CYS A 43 -5.00 -17.89 -7.02
CA CYS A 43 -3.71 -17.28 -7.25
C CYS A 43 -2.86 -17.36 -5.98
N TYR A 44 -1.59 -17.73 -6.13
CA TYR A 44 -0.63 -17.88 -5.05
C TYR A 44 0.50 -16.88 -5.21
N GLN A 45 0.76 -16.06 -4.21
CA GLN A 45 1.81 -15.05 -4.24
C GLN A 45 2.26 -14.66 -2.84
N ASP A 46 3.56 -14.50 -2.62
CA ASP A 46 4.05 -13.85 -1.41
C ASP A 46 3.97 -12.32 -1.56
N ILE A 47 3.27 -11.69 -0.63
CA ILE A 47 3.04 -10.25 -0.58
C ILE A 47 3.79 -9.68 0.63
N VAL A 48 4.60 -8.65 0.39
CA VAL A 48 5.25 -7.89 1.45
C VAL A 48 4.45 -6.62 1.68
N PHE A 49 3.85 -6.53 2.87
CA PHE A 49 3.20 -5.31 3.35
C PHE A 49 4.22 -4.45 4.08
N GLN A 50 4.24 -3.15 3.81
CA GLN A 50 5.09 -2.19 4.51
C GLN A 50 4.29 -0.95 4.91
N TRP A 51 4.58 -0.39 6.08
CA TRP A 51 3.86 0.76 6.59
C TRP A 51 4.69 1.63 7.54
N LYS A 52 4.15 2.82 7.81
CA LYS A 52 4.58 3.71 8.90
C LYS A 52 3.37 4.06 9.76
N THR A 53 3.49 3.87 11.06
CA THR A 53 2.47 4.19 12.06
C THR A 53 2.99 5.23 13.05
N PRO A 54 2.09 5.97 13.73
CA PRO A 54 2.47 6.82 14.85
C PRO A 54 3.23 6.07 15.95
N LEU A 55 4.00 6.81 16.75
CA LEU A 55 4.79 6.26 17.87
C LEU A 55 3.91 5.61 18.94
N GLU A 56 2.71 6.14 19.13
CA GLU A 56 1.74 5.68 20.12
C GLU A 56 0.49 5.10 19.46
N GLY A 57 -0.16 4.17 20.17
CA GLY A 57 -1.36 3.47 19.72
C GLY A 57 -1.09 2.03 19.29
N ARG A 58 -2.18 1.26 19.21
CA ARG A 58 -2.18 -0.13 18.77
C ARG A 58 -2.75 -0.22 17.36
N PHE A 59 -2.04 -0.90 16.47
CA PHE A 59 -2.38 -0.99 15.06
C PHE A 59 -2.52 -2.44 14.61
N CYS A 60 -3.39 -2.67 13.63
CA CYS A 60 -3.57 -4.00 13.04
C CYS A 60 -3.65 -3.92 11.51
N LEU A 61 -3.04 -4.92 10.87
CA LEU A 61 -3.26 -5.24 9.47
C LEU A 61 -4.38 -6.28 9.38
N LEU A 62 -5.47 -5.92 8.71
CA LEU A 62 -6.64 -6.78 8.51
C LEU A 62 -6.81 -7.16 7.05
N GLN A 63 -7.26 -8.39 6.81
CA GLN A 63 -7.90 -8.78 5.56
C GLN A 63 -9.39 -8.39 5.62
N SER A 64 -9.86 -7.57 4.67
CA SER A 64 -11.15 -6.89 4.79
C SER A 64 -12.36 -7.77 4.51
N ASP A 65 -12.23 -8.78 3.65
CA ASP A 65 -13.36 -9.61 3.20
C ASP A 65 -14.04 -10.33 4.38
N ASN A 66 -13.28 -10.58 5.43
CA ASN A 66 -13.65 -11.32 6.64
C ASN A 66 -13.19 -10.60 7.93
N ALA A 67 -12.72 -9.35 7.83
CA ALA A 67 -12.13 -8.56 8.90
C ALA A 67 -11.09 -9.32 9.76
N THR A 68 -10.40 -10.29 9.15
CA THR A 68 -9.48 -11.19 9.88
C THR A 68 -8.16 -10.48 10.14
N PRO A 69 -7.70 -10.39 11.40
CA PRO A 69 -6.40 -9.80 11.71
C PRO A 69 -5.27 -10.73 11.28
N LEU A 70 -4.36 -10.19 10.48
CA LEU A 70 -3.14 -10.90 10.08
C LEU A 70 -2.03 -10.68 11.11
N THR A 71 -1.88 -9.44 11.57
CA THR A 71 -0.91 -9.07 12.61
C THR A 71 -1.29 -7.75 13.27
N CYS A 72 -0.98 -7.61 14.56
CA CYS A 72 -1.15 -6.38 15.32
C CYS A 72 0.16 -6.04 16.06
N TRP A 73 0.40 -4.75 16.31
CA TRP A 73 1.60 -4.26 16.99
C TRP A 73 1.31 -2.94 17.72
N GLN A 74 2.27 -2.51 18.55
CA GLN A 74 2.24 -1.24 19.25
C GLN A 74 3.19 -0.24 18.57
N GLY A 75 2.76 1.00 18.39
CA GLY A 75 3.59 2.10 17.93
C GLY A 75 4.30 1.79 16.61
N GLN A 76 5.63 1.89 16.61
CA GLN A 76 6.49 1.64 15.46
C GLN A 76 7.28 0.32 15.53
N LEU A 77 6.93 -0.58 16.47
CA LEU A 77 7.68 -1.83 16.69
C LEU A 77 7.70 -2.77 15.47
N LYS A 78 6.78 -2.57 14.53
CA LYS A 78 6.69 -3.33 13.29
C LYS A 78 6.36 -2.40 12.14
N GLN A 79 7.07 -2.56 11.03
CA GLN A 79 6.90 -1.76 9.82
C GLN A 79 6.72 -2.62 8.56
N GLN A 80 6.85 -3.95 8.68
CA GLN A 80 6.74 -4.89 7.57
C GLN A 80 6.10 -6.22 8.01
N TYR A 81 5.38 -6.86 7.09
CA TYR A 81 4.85 -8.21 7.25
C TYR A 81 4.78 -8.95 5.91
N GLN A 82 5.27 -10.19 5.88
CA GLN A 82 5.15 -11.08 4.71
C GLN A 82 3.92 -11.97 4.88
N TYR A 83 3.15 -12.10 3.81
CA TYR A 83 1.90 -12.86 3.78
C TYR A 83 1.83 -13.71 2.51
N SER A 84 1.57 -15.01 2.66
CA SER A 84 1.34 -15.91 1.54
C SER A 84 -0.10 -15.82 1.09
N PHE A 85 -0.35 -14.99 0.07
CA PHE A 85 -1.66 -14.80 -0.54
C PHE A 85 -2.07 -16.05 -1.30
N SER A 86 -3.30 -16.51 -1.06
CA SER A 86 -3.90 -17.68 -1.70
C SER A 86 -5.40 -17.43 -1.88
N ASN A 87 -5.78 -16.68 -2.93
CA ASN A 87 -7.18 -16.39 -3.21
C ASN A 87 -7.45 -16.32 -4.71
N ASP A 88 -8.67 -16.64 -5.13
CA ASP A 88 -9.15 -16.52 -6.52
C ASP A 88 -9.74 -15.13 -6.83
N LYS A 89 -9.91 -14.29 -5.80
CA LYS A 89 -10.52 -12.95 -5.87
C LYS A 89 -9.55 -11.87 -5.40
N THR A 90 -9.73 -10.67 -5.95
CA THR A 90 -9.10 -9.45 -5.45
C THR A 90 -9.49 -9.24 -4.00
N THR A 91 -8.50 -9.12 -3.13
CA THR A 91 -8.70 -8.93 -1.69
C THR A 91 -8.16 -7.59 -1.25
N LYS A 92 -8.91 -6.97 -0.35
CA LYS A 92 -8.61 -5.68 0.24
C LYS A 92 -7.95 -5.86 1.61
N PHE A 93 -6.87 -5.16 1.85
CA PHE A 93 -6.17 -5.13 3.14
C PHE A 93 -6.25 -3.73 3.74
N ARG A 94 -6.50 -3.66 5.04
CA ARG A 94 -6.63 -2.39 5.78
C ARG A 94 -5.65 -2.33 6.92
N LEU A 95 -5.02 -1.17 7.06
CA LEU A 95 -4.31 -0.78 8.26
C LEU A 95 -5.28 -0.01 9.15
N ILE A 96 -5.49 -0.46 10.38
CA ILE A 96 -6.41 0.18 11.34
C ILE A 96 -5.71 0.57 12.63
N ASN A 97 -6.24 1.59 13.31
CA ASN A 97 -6.02 1.77 14.75
C ASN A 97 -7.04 0.87 15.49
N GLN A 98 -6.55 -0.01 16.35
CA GLN A 98 -7.36 -1.01 17.05
C GLN A 98 -8.24 -0.38 18.14
N GLU A 99 -7.80 0.72 18.76
CA GLU A 99 -8.53 1.37 19.86
C GLU A 99 -9.73 2.15 19.34
N THR A 100 -9.56 2.87 18.23
CA THR A 100 -10.64 3.66 17.60
C THR A 100 -11.41 2.89 16.53
N ALA A 101 -10.95 1.69 16.17
CA ALA A 101 -11.40 0.92 15.01
C ALA A 101 -11.32 1.69 13.67
N GLN A 102 -10.59 2.82 13.62
CA GLN A 102 -10.49 3.66 12.45
C GLN A 102 -9.54 3.05 11.40
N ALA A 103 -9.97 3.01 10.15
CA ALA A 103 -9.10 2.67 9.02
C ALA A 103 -8.16 3.85 8.72
N LEU A 104 -6.86 3.58 8.76
CA LEU A 104 -5.79 4.55 8.50
C LEU A 104 -5.38 4.54 7.02
N ALA A 105 -5.31 3.36 6.42
CA ALA A 105 -4.97 3.18 5.01
C ALA A 105 -5.49 1.84 4.48
N GLU A 106 -5.53 1.71 3.16
CA GLU A 106 -6.01 0.53 2.45
C GLU A 106 -5.18 0.25 1.20
N VAL A 107 -4.94 -1.03 0.92
CA VAL A 107 -4.36 -1.50 -0.35
C VAL A 107 -5.13 -2.71 -0.85
N LYS A 108 -5.02 -3.02 -2.15
CA LYS A 108 -5.65 -4.20 -2.75
C LYS A 108 -4.59 -5.05 -3.42
N VAL A 109 -4.71 -6.36 -3.25
CA VAL A 109 -4.00 -7.34 -4.08
C VAL A 109 -4.98 -7.79 -5.15
N VAL A 110 -4.76 -7.36 -6.38
CA VAL A 110 -5.66 -7.59 -7.52
C VAL A 110 -5.33 -8.92 -8.17
N VAL A 111 -6.32 -9.80 -8.26
CA VAL A 111 -6.18 -11.07 -8.99
C VAL A 111 -6.51 -10.84 -10.47
N THR A 112 -5.56 -11.15 -11.35
CA THR A 112 -5.73 -11.13 -12.80
C THR A 112 -5.48 -12.53 -13.38
N TRP A 113 -5.91 -12.78 -14.62
CA TRP A 113 -5.70 -14.07 -15.28
C TRP A 113 -5.12 -13.90 -16.68
N VAL A 114 -4.29 -14.86 -17.11
CA VAL A 114 -3.69 -14.87 -18.45
C VAL A 114 -4.15 -16.07 -19.26
N TYR A 115 -4.92 -15.85 -20.32
CA TYR A 115 -5.29 -16.92 -21.23
C TYR A 115 -4.18 -17.16 -22.27
N LYS A 116 -3.67 -18.39 -22.35
CA LYS A 116 -3.01 -18.87 -23.58
C LYS A 116 -4.05 -19.61 -24.40
N ALA A 117 -4.36 -19.11 -25.59
CA ALA A 117 -5.10 -19.89 -26.57
C ALA A 117 -4.33 -21.21 -26.80
N PRO A 118 -5.02 -22.36 -26.83
CA PRO A 118 -4.35 -23.61 -27.17
C PRO A 118 -3.64 -23.41 -28.51
N LYS A 119 -2.33 -23.68 -28.55
CA LYS A 119 -1.58 -23.73 -29.81
C LYS A 119 -2.29 -24.77 -30.67
N GLN A 120 -3.04 -24.33 -31.67
CA GLN A 120 -3.67 -25.21 -32.63
C GLN A 120 -2.54 -26.00 -33.30
N SER A 121 -2.33 -27.25 -32.88
CA SER A 121 -1.35 -28.10 -33.52
C SER A 121 -1.80 -28.22 -34.97
N GLN A 122 -1.02 -27.68 -35.91
CA GLN A 122 -1.22 -27.93 -37.34
C GLN A 122 -0.85 -29.39 -37.64
N SER A 123 -1.56 -30.34 -37.03
CA SER A 123 -1.55 -31.73 -37.45
C SER A 123 -2.66 -31.91 -38.47
N GLY A 124 -2.29 -32.32 -39.68
CA GLY A 124 -3.27 -32.86 -40.62
C GLY A 124 -3.14 -32.45 -42.08
N TRP A 125 -1.94 -32.33 -42.65
CA TRP A 125 -1.81 -32.71 -44.05
C TRP A 125 -1.61 -34.22 -44.08
N ARG A 126 -2.71 -34.97 -44.29
CA ARG A 126 -2.63 -36.33 -44.80
C ARG A 126 -2.69 -36.21 -46.32
N LEU A 127 -1.62 -36.65 -47.00
CA LEU A 127 -1.64 -36.88 -48.44
C LEU A 127 -2.40 -38.20 -48.67
N PHE A 128 -3.43 -38.14 -49.51
CA PHE A 128 -4.19 -39.29 -49.99
C PHE A 128 -3.37 -40.08 -51.02
#